data_AF-A0A7X0NW91-F1
#
_entry.id   AF-A0A7X0NW91-F1
#
_cell.length_a   1.000
_cell.length_b   1.000
_cell.length_c   1.000
_cell.angle_alpha   90.00
_cell.angle_beta   90.00
_cell.angle_gamma   90.00
#
_symmetry.space_group_name_H-M   'P 1'
#
loop_
_entity.id
_entity.type
_entity.pdbx_description
1 polymer ?
#
loop_
_entity_poly.entity_id
_entity_poly.type
_entity_poly.pdbx_seq_one_letter_code
_entity_poly.pdbx_strand_id
1 'polypeptide(L)'
;MLEPLALFQRWTELSGAAWAGALAARCHALIHDSEERFTRALDLHKLAEQPYEQARTHLAYGEWLRRRRRKAEARPHLRHAQEAFERLGGRPWADRAAAELSAAGEAALTRRRAAPAPG
;
A
#
# COMPACT_ATOMS: atom_id res chain seq x y z
N MET A 1 -24.75 -14.77 -0.30
CA MET A 1 -24.49 -14.08 -1.59
C MET A 1 -23.10 -13.45 -1.60
N LEU A 2 -22.04 -14.27 -1.61
CA LEU A 2 -20.63 -13.87 -1.82
C LEU A 2 -20.03 -14.59 -3.05
N GLU A 3 -20.90 -15.05 -3.96
CA GLU A 3 -20.56 -15.84 -5.16
C GLU A 3 -19.44 -15.23 -6.03
N PRO A 4 -19.43 -13.91 -6.33
CA PRO A 4 -18.42 -13.36 -7.24
C PRO A 4 -16.99 -13.40 -6.68
N LEU A 5 -16.83 -13.20 -5.36
CA LEU A 5 -15.52 -13.23 -4.72
C LEU A 5 -14.98 -14.65 -4.61
N ALA A 6 -15.85 -15.61 -4.28
CA ALA A 6 -15.48 -17.03 -4.22
C ALA A 6 -15.08 -17.58 -5.59
N LEU A 7 -15.80 -17.22 -6.66
CA LEU A 7 -15.46 -17.61 -8.03
C LEU A 7 -14.12 -17.01 -8.49
N PHE A 8 -13.89 -15.73 -8.17
CA PHE A 8 -12.61 -15.08 -8.45
C PHE A 8 -11.46 -15.75 -7.71
N GLN A 9 -11.58 -15.99 -6.40
CA GLN A 9 -10.58 -16.67 -5.57
C GLN A 9 -10.23 -18.06 -6.14
N ARG A 10 -11.25 -18.85 -6.47
CA ARG A 10 -11.07 -20.19 -7.03
C ARG A 10 -10.39 -20.16 -8.40
N TRP A 11 -10.68 -19.16 -9.23
CA TRP A 11 -9.94 -18.91 -10.48
C TRP A 11 -8.49 -18.53 -10.20
N THR A 12 -8.19 -17.68 -9.21
CA THR A 12 -6.81 -17.30 -8.86
C THR A 12 -5.98 -18.48 -8.35
N GLU A 13 -6.59 -19.35 -7.54
CA GLU A 13 -5.97 -20.56 -6.98
C GLU A 13 -5.69 -21.61 -8.07
N LEU A 14 -6.56 -21.70 -9.08
CA LEU A 14 -6.42 -22.65 -10.20
C LEU A 14 -5.55 -22.13 -11.36
N SER A 15 -5.43 -20.81 -11.54
CA SER A 15 -4.70 -20.20 -12.66
C SER A 15 -3.24 -19.88 -12.36
N GLY A 16 -2.77 -20.08 -11.12
CA GLY A 16 -1.42 -19.66 -10.71
C GLY A 16 -1.21 -18.13 -10.78
N ALA A 17 -2.28 -17.36 -10.91
CA ALA A 17 -2.26 -15.91 -11.00
C ALA A 17 -2.04 -15.27 -9.62
N ALA A 18 -0.82 -15.36 -9.09
CA ALA A 18 -0.44 -14.75 -7.81
C ALA A 18 -0.84 -13.25 -7.71
N TRP A 19 -0.85 -12.54 -8.85
CA TRP A 19 -1.35 -11.17 -8.96
C TRP A 19 -2.82 -11.03 -8.53
N ALA A 20 -3.68 -11.95 -8.94
CA ALA A 20 -5.10 -11.91 -8.66
C ALA A 20 -5.38 -12.21 -7.18
N GLY A 21 -4.60 -13.12 -6.59
CA GLY A 21 -4.59 -13.37 -5.15
C GLY A 21 -4.17 -12.12 -4.35
N ALA A 22 -3.17 -11.38 -4.81
CA ALA A 22 -2.73 -10.14 -4.17
C ALA A 22 -3.83 -9.07 -4.17
N LEU A 23 -4.54 -8.92 -5.29
CA LEU A 23 -5.68 -8.01 -5.41
C LEU A 23 -6.82 -8.41 -4.46
N ALA A 24 -7.20 -9.70 -4.44
CA ALA A 24 -8.24 -10.22 -3.55
C ALA A 24 -7.89 -9.96 -2.08
N ALA A 25 -6.65 -10.24 -1.68
CA ALA A 25 -6.17 -10.01 -0.32
C ALA A 25 -6.27 -8.53 0.07
N ARG A 26 -5.88 -7.59 -0.82
CA ARG A 26 -6.04 -6.14 -0.57
C ARG A 26 -7.52 -5.75 -0.42
N CYS A 27 -8.40 -6.20 -1.32
CA CYS A 27 -9.83 -5.91 -1.22
C CYS A 27 -10.41 -6.41 0.10
N HIS A 28 -10.03 -7.62 0.50
CA HIS A 28 -10.45 -8.19 1.77
C HIS A 28 -9.89 -7.41 2.98
N ALA A 29 -8.65 -6.89 2.89
CA ALA A 29 -8.08 -6.02 3.91
C ALA A 29 -8.88 -4.72 4.08
N LEU A 30 -9.35 -4.13 2.98
CA LEU A 30 -10.17 -2.91 3.00
C LEU A 30 -11.58 -3.15 3.56
N ILE A 31 -12.22 -4.24 3.16
CA ILE A 31 -13.60 -4.57 3.58
C ILE A 31 -13.65 -4.97 5.06
N HIS A 32 -12.65 -5.74 5.50
CA HIS A 32 -12.63 -6.33 6.85
C HIS A 32 -11.63 -5.65 7.79
N ASP A 33 -11.08 -4.50 7.37
CA ASP A 33 -10.21 -3.66 8.18
C ASP A 33 -9.02 -4.42 8.80
N SER A 34 -8.40 -5.30 7.99
CA SER A 34 -7.51 -6.38 8.42
C SER A 34 -6.07 -6.19 7.95
N GLU A 35 -5.17 -5.93 8.89
CA GLU A 35 -3.73 -5.76 8.64
C GLU A 35 -3.07 -6.99 8.04
N GLU A 36 -3.37 -8.16 8.60
CA GLU A 36 -2.84 -9.44 8.13
C GLU A 36 -3.04 -9.62 6.63
N ARG A 37 -4.18 -9.18 6.11
CA ARG A 37 -4.51 -9.28 4.69
C ARG A 37 -3.78 -8.25 3.83
N PHE A 38 -3.43 -7.08 4.37
CA PHE A 38 -2.50 -6.18 3.69
C PHE A 38 -1.12 -6.81 3.58
N THR A 39 -0.60 -7.39 4.66
CA THR A 39 0.69 -8.09 4.65
C THR A 39 0.68 -9.25 3.65
N ARG A 40 -0.38 -10.07 3.67
CA ARG A 40 -0.57 -11.15 2.70
C ARG A 40 -0.60 -10.66 1.26
N ALA A 41 -1.30 -9.55 0.98
CA ALA A 41 -1.32 -8.95 -0.35
C ALA A 41 0.08 -8.53 -0.80
N LEU A 42 0.87 -7.92 0.08
CA LEU A 42 2.25 -7.51 -0.22
C LEU A 42 3.17 -8.71 -0.46
N ASP A 43 3.00 -9.80 0.28
CA ASP A 43 3.76 -11.03 0.04
C ASP A 43 3.42 -11.67 -1.31
N LEU A 44 2.14 -11.67 -1.69
CA LEU A 44 1.71 -12.19 -2.99
C LEU A 44 2.21 -11.35 -4.16
N HIS A 45 2.33 -10.02 -4.00
CA HIS A 45 2.95 -9.15 -5.01
C HIS A 45 4.42 -9.46 -5.26
N LYS A 46 5.15 -10.08 -4.31
CA LYS A 46 6.54 -10.53 -4.56
C LYS A 46 6.62 -11.67 -5.57
N LEU A 47 5.51 -12.37 -5.81
CA LEU A 47 5.42 -13.52 -6.69
C LEU A 47 4.93 -13.16 -8.10
N ALA A 48 4.61 -11.88 -8.37
CA ALA A 48 4.11 -11.45 -9.67
C ALA A 48 4.60 -10.03 -10.02
N GLU A 49 5.08 -9.82 -11.25
CA GLU A 49 5.52 -8.51 -11.72
C GLU A 49 4.33 -7.61 -12.08
N GLN A 50 3.72 -6.99 -11.07
CA GLN A 50 2.62 -6.02 -11.23
C GLN A 50 2.91 -4.75 -10.40
N PRO A 51 3.94 -3.95 -10.79
CA PRO A 51 4.44 -2.85 -9.96
C PRO A 51 3.39 -1.78 -9.66
N TYR A 52 2.45 -1.56 -10.59
CA TYR A 52 1.36 -0.62 -10.39
C TYR A 52 0.37 -1.10 -9.30
N GLU A 53 -0.02 -2.36 -9.31
CA GLU A 53 -0.95 -2.92 -8.32
C GLU A 53 -0.29 -3.14 -6.96
N GLN A 54 1.01 -3.46 -6.94
CA GLN A 54 1.81 -3.43 -5.73
C GLN A 54 1.81 -2.01 -5.12
N ALA A 55 2.06 -0.97 -5.92
CA ALA A 55 2.04 0.42 -5.45
C ALA A 55 0.67 0.82 -4.86
N ARG A 56 -0.44 0.40 -5.49
CA ARG A 56 -1.79 0.63 -4.93
C ARG A 56 -2.03 -0.12 -3.61
N THR A 57 -1.40 -1.26 -3.40
CA THR A 57 -1.47 -2.01 -2.14
C THR A 57 -0.69 -1.31 -1.04
N HIS A 58 0.52 -0.82 -1.34
CA HIS A 58 1.30 0.02 -0.44
C HIS A 58 0.54 1.31 -0.05
N LEU A 59 -0.08 2.00 -1.01
CA LEU A 59 -0.87 3.20 -0.74
C LEU A 59 -2.02 2.90 0.23
N ALA A 60 -2.84 1.88 -0.09
CA ALA A 60 -3.98 1.49 0.74
C ALA A 60 -3.57 1.10 2.17
N TYR A 61 -2.47 0.36 2.31
CA TYR A 61 -1.97 -0.05 3.62
C TYR A 61 -1.40 1.13 4.42
N GLY A 62 -0.65 2.01 3.76
CA GLY A 62 -0.12 3.24 4.38
C GLY A 62 -1.25 4.16 4.89
N GLU A 63 -2.30 4.36 4.08
CA GLU A 63 -3.48 5.12 4.49
C GLU A 63 -4.19 4.49 5.70
N TRP A 64 -4.32 3.17 5.70
CA TRP A 64 -4.92 2.40 6.80
C TRP A 64 -4.13 2.55 8.10
N LEU A 65 -2.79 2.41 8.05
CA LEU A 65 -1.89 2.63 9.19
C LEU A 65 -1.98 4.07 9.71
N ARG A 66 -2.01 5.05 8.79
CA ARG A 66 -2.14 6.47 9.15
C ARG A 66 -3.44 6.74 9.90
N ARG A 67 -4.58 6.22 9.41
CA ARG A 67 -5.90 6.35 10.07
C ARG A 67 -5.87 5.77 11.50
N ARG A 68 -5.05 4.75 11.74
CA ARG A 68 -4.79 4.13 13.04
C ARG A 68 -3.72 4.82 13.89
N ARG A 69 -3.30 6.03 13.51
CA ARG A 69 -2.25 6.82 14.19
C ARG A 69 -0.86 6.17 14.17
N ARG A 70 -0.65 5.08 13.41
CA ARG A 70 0.64 4.39 13.23
C ARG A 70 1.48 5.06 12.13
N LYS A 71 1.72 6.36 12.29
CA LYS A 71 2.38 7.21 11.27
C LYS A 71 3.79 6.72 10.93
N ALA A 72 4.52 6.16 11.90
CA ALA A 72 5.87 5.63 11.66
C ALA A 72 5.90 4.48 10.66
N GLU A 73 4.93 3.59 10.77
CA GLU A 73 4.81 2.41 9.92
C GLU A 73 4.16 2.76 8.58
N ALA A 74 3.27 3.77 8.55
CA ALA A 74 2.64 4.24 7.31
C ALA A 74 3.66 4.80 6.31
N ARG A 75 4.62 5.60 6.79
CA ARG A 75 5.61 6.33 5.97
C ARG A 75 6.35 5.48 4.93
N PRO A 76 7.00 4.35 5.27
CA PRO A 76 7.69 3.53 4.28
C PRO A 76 6.75 3.00 3.19
N HIS A 77 5.50 2.63 3.51
CA HIS A 77 4.54 2.20 2.49
C HIS A 77 4.10 3.37 1.59
N LEU A 78 3.85 4.54 2.16
CA LEU A 78 3.44 5.73 1.40
C LEU A 78 4.57 6.24 0.49
N ARG A 79 5.84 6.22 0.94
CA ARG A 79 7.01 6.51 0.09
C ARG A 79 7.13 5.54 -1.07
N HIS A 80 7.06 4.23 -0.79
CA HIS A 80 7.16 3.22 -1.84
C HIS A 80 6.07 3.41 -2.90
N ALA A 81 4.83 3.70 -2.47
CA ALA A 81 3.74 3.99 -3.39
C ALA A 81 4.02 5.25 -4.22
N GLN A 82 4.42 6.36 -3.59
CA GLN A 82 4.74 7.61 -4.27
C GLN A 82 5.82 7.41 -5.33
N GLU A 83 6.98 6.86 -4.95
CA GLU A 83 8.12 6.65 -5.84
C GLU A 83 7.76 5.71 -7.01
N ALA A 84 6.96 4.67 -6.74
CA ALA A 84 6.49 3.77 -7.79
C ALA A 84 5.56 4.47 -8.78
N PHE A 85 4.60 5.27 -8.30
CA PHE A 85 3.69 6.00 -9.19
C PHE A 85 4.41 7.10 -9.98
N GLU A 86 5.41 7.77 -9.41
CA GLU A 86 6.26 8.73 -10.13
C GLU A 86 6.99 8.04 -11.29
N ARG A 87 7.63 6.89 -11.03
CA ARG A 87 8.32 6.11 -12.08
C ARG A 87 7.37 5.58 -13.16
N LEU A 88 6.16 5.17 -12.78
CA LEU A 88 5.17 4.59 -13.68
C LEU A 88 4.29 5.64 -14.39
N GLY A 89 4.50 6.94 -14.15
CA GLY A 89 3.70 8.02 -14.74
C GLY A 89 2.27 8.15 -14.15
N GLY A 90 1.99 7.50 -13.02
CA GLY A 90 0.70 7.51 -12.34
C GLY A 90 0.45 8.78 -11.51
N ARG A 91 0.50 9.95 -12.14
CA ARG A 91 0.52 11.25 -11.44
C ARG A 91 -0.60 11.45 -10.39
N PRO A 92 -1.88 11.15 -10.66
CA PRO A 92 -2.92 11.33 -9.65
C PRO A 92 -2.70 10.47 -8.40
N TRP A 93 -2.08 9.31 -8.56
CA TRP A 93 -1.77 8.41 -7.45
C TRP A 93 -0.49 8.83 -6.72
N ALA A 94 0.50 9.36 -7.43
CA ALA A 94 1.68 9.97 -6.81
C ALA A 94 1.30 11.16 -5.93
N ASP A 95 0.45 12.06 -6.44
CA ASP A 95 -0.02 13.24 -5.70
C ASP A 95 -0.80 12.84 -4.45
N ARG A 96 -1.65 11.81 -4.56
CA ARG A 96 -2.36 11.23 -3.41
C ARG A 96 -1.40 10.64 -2.38
N ALA A 97 -0.42 9.84 -2.80
CA ALA A 97 0.58 9.26 -1.90
C ALA A 97 1.41 10.33 -1.18
N ALA A 98 1.77 11.42 -1.88
CA ALA A 98 2.48 12.56 -1.31
C ALA A 98 1.64 13.30 -0.24
N ALA A 99 0.35 13.52 -0.52
CA ALA A 99 -0.57 14.13 0.45
C ALA A 99 -0.70 13.28 1.72
N GLU A 100 -0.84 11.96 1.56
CA GLU A 100 -0.88 10.99 2.65
C GLU A 100 0.42 10.97 3.47
N LEU A 101 1.57 11.02 2.79
CA LEU A 101 2.89 11.05 3.43
C LEU A 101 3.11 12.34 4.24
N SER A 102 2.65 13.48 3.70
CA SER A 102 2.61 14.75 4.43
C SER A 102 1.72 14.67 5.68
N ALA A 103 0.53 14.09 5.57
CA ALA A 103 -0.37 13.85 6.71
C ALA A 103 0.22 12.88 7.76
N ALA A 104 1.10 11.97 7.33
CA ALA A 104 1.89 11.11 8.20
C ALA A 104 3.09 11.83 8.87
N GLY A 105 3.27 13.13 8.61
CA GLY A 105 4.23 13.99 9.29
C GLY A 105 5.67 13.92 8.75
N GLU A 106 5.86 13.43 7.52
CA GLU A 106 7.20 13.29 6.93
C GLU A 106 7.98 14.62 6.89
N ALA A 107 7.33 15.71 6.46
CA ALA A 107 7.96 17.02 6.36
C ALA A 107 8.49 17.53 7.72
N ALA A 108 7.78 17.25 8.82
CA ALA A 108 8.21 17.62 10.16
C ALA A 108 9.42 16.80 10.62
N LEU A 109 9.52 15.52 10.23
CA LEU A 109 10.66 14.67 10.53
C LEU A 109 11.91 15.10 9.79
N THR A 110 11.81 15.36 8.48
CA THR A 110 12.94 15.82 7.66
C THR A 110 13.50 17.12 8.22
N ARG A 111 12.64 18.08 8.59
CA ARG A 111 13.07 19.34 9.22
C ARG A 111 13.79 19.10 10.54
N ARG A 112 13.27 18.23 11.41
CA ARG A 112 13.91 17.90 12.69
C ARG A 112 15.28 17.25 12.52
N ARG A 113 15.45 16.42 11.49
CA ARG A 113 16.73 15.78 11.17
C ARG A 113 17.76 16.75 10.57
N ALA A 114 17.30 17.75 9.83
CA ALA A 114 18.14 18.77 9.21
C ALA A 114 18.52 19.92 10.17
N ALA A 115 17.89 20.01 11.35
CA ALA A 115 18.25 20.99 12.36
C ALA A 115 19.67 20.71 12.88
N PRO A 116 20.56 21.71 12.95
CA PRO A 116 21.87 21.53 13.54
C PRO A 116 21.72 21.12 15.02
N ALA A 117 22.59 20.24 15.50
CA ALA A 117 22.58 19.85 16.91
C ALA A 117 22.80 21.09 17.81
N PRO A 118 22.10 21.21 18.95
CA PRO A 118 22.40 22.27 19.91
C PRO A 118 23.83 22.09 20.40
N GLY A 119 24.63 23.15 20.27
CA GLY A 119 26.02 23.21 20.72
C GLY A 119 26.18 23.25 22.22
#